data_AF-M6RHX9-F1
#
_entry.id   AF-M6RHX9-F1
#
_cell.length_a   1.000
_cell.length_b   1.000
_cell.length_c   1.000
_cell.angle_alpha   90.00
_cell.angle_beta   90.00
_cell.angle_gamma   90.00
#
_symmetry.space_group_name_H-M   'P 1'
#
loop_
_entity.id
_entity.type
_entity.pdbx_description
1 polymer ?
#
loop_
_entity_poly.entity_id
_entity_poly.type
_entity_poly.pdbx_seq_one_letter_code
_entity_poly.pdbx_strand_id
1 'polypeptide(L)'
;MIKEFVRTQIRPADVQVVSSDKEIFYHAKKWGAHPITSEEFASIITAEIFPSKQKTDLEELKDKKLSSEELEYWKNLFRKGK
;
A
#
# COMPACT_ATOMS: atom_id res chain seq x y z
N MET A 1 -6.43 21.22 18.67
CA MET A 1 -5.63 21.01 17.42
C MET A 1 -4.57 19.92 17.69
N ILE A 2 -4.11 19.14 16.70
CA ILE A 2 -3.25 17.94 16.89
C ILE A 2 -2.02 18.20 17.80
N LYS A 3 -1.39 19.38 17.67
CA LYS A 3 -0.25 19.79 18.51
C LYS A 3 -0.59 19.80 20.01
N GLU A 4 -1.77 20.30 20.37
CA GLU A 4 -2.22 20.33 21.76
C GLU A 4 -2.50 18.94 22.28
N PHE A 5 -3.12 18.09 21.44
CA PHE A 5 -3.39 16.70 21.79
C PHE A 5 -2.09 15.99 22.18
N VAL A 6 -1.09 15.96 21.28
CA VAL A 6 0.20 15.29 21.53
C VAL A 6 0.88 15.83 22.80
N ARG A 7 0.83 17.14 23.04
CA ARG A 7 1.43 17.77 24.23
C ARG A 7 0.77 17.35 25.54
N THR A 8 -0.54 17.11 25.53
CA THR A 8 -1.31 16.76 26.74
C THR A 8 -1.28 15.27 27.08
N GLN A 9 -0.68 14.43 26.22
CA GLN A 9 -0.64 13.00 26.44
C GLN A 9 0.35 12.62 27.54
N ILE A 10 -0.10 11.76 28.45
CA ILE A 10 0.71 11.23 29.56
C ILE A 10 1.84 10.35 29.00
N ARG A 11 1.57 9.60 27.92
CA ARG A 11 2.54 8.78 27.21
C ARG A 11 2.50 9.07 25.71
N PRO A 12 3.24 10.09 25.24
CA PRO A 12 3.27 10.44 23.83
C PRO A 12 3.78 9.30 22.93
N ALA A 13 4.64 8.42 23.45
CA ALA A 13 5.16 7.26 22.74
C ALA A 13 4.08 6.24 22.32
N ASP A 14 2.93 6.22 22.99
CA ASP A 14 1.81 5.34 22.62
C ASP A 14 0.97 5.94 21.47
N VAL A 15 1.34 7.13 20.96
CA VAL A 15 0.57 7.87 19.97
C VAL A 15 1.23 7.84 18.60
N GLN A 16 0.48 7.34 17.62
CA GLN A 16 0.81 7.46 16.20
C GLN A 16 0.19 8.74 15.63
N VAL A 17 0.99 9.59 15.01
CA VAL A 17 0.51 10.81 14.35
C VAL A 17 0.67 10.66 12.83
N VAL A 18 -0.43 10.68 12.09
CA VAL A 18 -0.41 10.61 10.62
C VAL A 18 -0.54 12.04 10.07
N SER A 19 0.46 12.53 9.33
CA SER A 19 0.36 13.84 8.69
C SER A 19 1.40 14.04 7.58
N SER A 20 1.00 14.73 6.50
CA SER A 20 1.94 15.28 5.50
C SER A 20 2.40 16.71 5.84
N ASP A 21 1.83 17.34 6.88
CA ASP A 21 2.27 18.66 7.35
C ASP A 21 3.57 18.52 8.14
N LYS A 22 4.64 19.13 7.63
CA LYS A 22 5.98 19.10 8.24
C LYS A 22 5.98 19.67 9.65
N GLU A 23 5.24 20.74 9.92
CA GLU A 23 5.22 21.38 11.23
C GLU A 23 4.61 20.46 12.29
N ILE A 24 3.51 19.77 11.95
CA ILE A 24 2.88 18.78 12.82
C ILE A 24 3.80 17.58 13.01
N PHE A 25 4.44 17.11 11.93
CA PHE A 25 5.38 16.00 11.95
C PHE A 25 6.55 16.26 12.91
N TYR A 26 7.21 17.42 12.79
CA TYR A 26 8.29 17.82 13.70
C TYR A 26 7.80 18.02 15.13
N HIS A 27 6.61 18.59 15.33
CA HIS A 27 6.05 18.79 16.66
C HIS A 27 5.79 17.45 17.35
N ALA A 28 5.19 16.49 16.66
CA ALA A 28 4.94 15.15 17.19
C ALA A 28 6.23 14.44 17.60
N LYS A 29 7.25 14.49 16.73
CA LYS A 29 8.58 13.94 17.02
C LYS A 29 9.24 14.60 18.25
N LYS A 30 9.11 15.93 18.39
CA LYS A 30 9.66 16.69 19.52
C LYS A 30 9.07 16.24 20.86
N TRP A 31 7.79 15.88 20.91
CA TRP A 31 7.12 15.43 22.12
C TRP A 31 7.20 13.92 22.36
N GLY A 32 7.93 13.18 21.50
CA GLY A 32 8.14 11.74 21.68
C GLY A 32 7.01 10.87 21.15
N ALA A 33 6.11 11.42 20.34
CA ALA A 33 5.15 10.62 19.57
C ALA A 33 5.78 10.06 18.29
N HIS A 34 5.13 9.07 17.68
CA HIS A 34 5.57 8.43 16.45
C HIS A 34 4.86 9.01 15.23
N PRO A 35 5.46 9.99 14.52
CA PRO A 35 4.86 10.50 13.30
C PRO A 35 5.10 9.56 12.12
N ILE A 36 4.11 9.45 11.24
CA ILE A 36 4.16 8.76 9.95
C ILE A 36 3.59 9.68 8.87
N THR A 37 4.14 9.59 7.66
CA THR A 37 3.65 10.38 6.51
C THR A 37 2.31 9.80 6.01
N SER A 38 1.48 10.63 5.38
CA SER A 38 0.18 10.16 4.89
C SER A 38 0.34 9.12 3.78
N GLU A 39 1.40 9.22 3.00
CA GLU A 39 1.75 8.34 1.89
C GLU A 39 2.14 6.94 2.40
N GLU A 40 2.97 6.90 3.44
CA GLU A 40 3.37 5.66 4.10
C GLU A 40 2.16 5.00 4.80
N PHE A 41 1.35 5.79 5.49
CA PHE A 41 0.10 5.30 6.09
C PHE A 41 -0.87 4.75 5.02
N ALA A 42 -1.06 5.46 3.90
CA ALA A 42 -1.90 5.00 2.80
C ALA A 42 -1.39 3.68 2.21
N SER A 43 -0.07 3.51 2.12
CA SER A 43 0.54 2.26 1.64
C SER A 43 0.24 1.09 2.57
N ILE A 44 0.37 1.28 3.89
CA ILE A 44 0.04 0.27 4.91
C ILE A 44 -1.44 -0.11 4.82
N ILE A 45 -2.33 0.88 4.78
CA ILE A 45 -3.78 0.65 4.74
C ILE A 45 -4.18 -0.03 3.43
N THR A 46 -3.61 0.37 2.29
CA THR A 46 -3.92 -0.25 1.00
C THR A 46 -3.47 -1.71 0.98
N ALA A 47 -2.31 -2.03 1.56
CA ALA A 47 -1.84 -3.41 1.70
C ALA A 47 -2.72 -4.25 2.63
N GLU A 48 -3.26 -3.65 3.69
CA GLU A 48 -4.15 -4.33 4.64
C GLU A 48 -5.57 -4.55 4.08
N ILE A 49 -6.14 -3.57 3.38
CA ILE A 49 -7.49 -3.63 2.81
C ILE A 49 -7.52 -4.47 1.54
N PHE A 50 -6.48 -4.35 0.70
CA PHE A 50 -6.31 -5.12 -0.51
C PHE A 50 -5.07 -5.98 -0.36
N PRO A 51 -5.09 -7.01 0.53
CA PRO A 51 -4.00 -7.94 0.64
C PRO A 51 -3.92 -8.62 -0.73
N SER A 52 -2.92 -8.21 -1.50
CA SER A 52 -2.74 -8.68 -2.86
C SER A 52 -2.73 -10.20 -2.80
N LYS A 53 -3.61 -10.87 -3.55
CA LYS A 53 -3.57 -12.31 -3.87
C LYS A 53 -2.26 -12.74 -4.57
N GLN A 54 -1.20 -11.95 -4.49
CA GLN A 54 -0.06 -11.95 -5.40
C GLN A 54 1.12 -12.82 -4.94
N LYS A 55 1.03 -13.54 -3.81
CA LYS A 55 2.10 -14.48 -3.44
C LYS A 55 1.86 -15.92 -3.88
N THR A 56 0.70 -16.27 -4.44
CA THR A 56 0.39 -17.68 -4.76
C THR A 56 0.54 -18.03 -6.25
N ASP A 57 0.36 -17.10 -7.20
CA ASP A 57 0.19 -17.51 -8.62
C ASP A 57 1.36 -17.24 -9.56
N LEU A 58 2.44 -16.55 -9.15
CA LEU A 58 3.53 -16.21 -10.07
C LEU A 58 4.43 -17.40 -10.42
N GLU A 59 4.54 -18.41 -9.55
CA GLU A 59 5.20 -19.68 -9.89
C GLU A 59 4.26 -20.62 -10.66
N GLU A 60 2.97 -20.69 -10.30
CA GLU A 60 1.98 -21.53 -11.00
C GLU A 60 1.72 -21.08 -12.46
N LEU A 61 1.85 -19.78 -12.75
CA LEU A 61 1.68 -19.25 -14.11
C LEU A 61 2.88 -19.50 -15.04
N LYS A 62 4.08 -19.79 -14.51
CA LYS A 62 5.27 -20.04 -15.35
C LYS A 62 5.23 -21.38 -16.06
N ASP A 63 4.61 -22.39 -15.45
CA ASP A 63 4.58 -23.77 -15.98
C ASP A 63 3.32 -24.09 -16.80
N LYS A 64 2.37 -23.14 -16.89
CA LYS A 64 1.15 -23.35 -17.66
C LYS A 64 1.41 -23.17 -19.16
N LYS A 65 1.83 -24.24 -19.82
CA LYS A 65 1.87 -24.31 -21.29
C LYS A 65 0.44 -24.16 -21.84
N LEU A 66 0.21 -23.12 -22.63
CA LEU A 66 -1.05 -22.93 -23.36
C LEU A 66 -1.28 -24.12 -24.29
N SER A 67 -2.53 -24.58 -24.35
CA SER A 67 -2.95 -25.61 -25.30
C SER A 67 -2.92 -25.08 -26.74
N SER A 68 -2.89 -25.98 -27.73
CA SER A 68 -2.90 -25.62 -29.15
C SER A 68 -4.14 -24.82 -29.55
N GLU A 69 -5.28 -25.10 -28.91
CA GLU A 69 -6.56 -24.44 -29.17
C GLU A 69 -6.57 -22.99 -28.65
N GLU A 70 -6.03 -22.74 -27.45
CA GLU A 70 -5.89 -21.39 -26.91
C GLU A 70 -4.94 -20.54 -27.77
N LEU A 71 -3.84 -21.13 -28.24
CA LEU A 71 -2.91 -20.47 -29.16
C LEU A 71 -3.57 -20.06 -30.47
N GLU A 72 -4.43 -20.92 -31.03
CA GLU A 72 -5.17 -20.63 -32.25
C GLU A 72 -6.23 -19.55 -32.05
N TYR A 73 -6.94 -19.58 -30.92
CA TYR A 73 -7.87 -18.54 -30.51
C TYR A 73 -7.20 -17.17 -30.47
N TRP A 74 -6.06 -17.05 -29.79
CA TRP A 74 -5.32 -15.79 -29.70
C TRP A 74 -4.79 -15.31 -31.06
N LYS A 75 -4.28 -16.23 -31.90
CA LYS A 75 -3.86 -15.90 -33.27
C LYS A 75 -5.01 -15.34 -34.11
N ASN A 76 -6.21 -15.90 -33.97
CA ASN A 76 -7.38 -15.45 -34.70
C ASN A 76 -7.94 -14.12 -34.18
N LEU A 77 -7.85 -13.87 -32.87
CA LEU A 77 -8.27 -12.62 -32.25
C LEU A 77 -7.47 -11.42 -32.79
N PHE A 78 -6.14 -11.54 -32.85
CA PHE A 78 -5.26 -10.45 -33.32
C PHE A 78 -5.15 -10.36 -34.85
N ARG A 79 -5.55 -11.39 -35.60
CA ARG A 79 -5.63 -11.34 -37.06
C ARG A 79 -6.78 -10.48 -37.58
N LYS A 80 -7.87 -10.34 -36.80
CA LYS A 80 -9.06 -9.58 -37.19
C LYS A 80 -8.98 -8.07 -36.92
N GLY A 81 -7.86 -7.59 -36.37
CA GLY A 81 -7.64 -6.17 -36.05
C GLY A 81 -6.94 -5.35 -37.14
N LYS A 82 -7.02 -5.75 -38.42
CA LYS A 82 -6.49 -4.99 -39.55
C LYS A 82 -7.62 -4.41 -40.40
#